data_AF-A0A354Q8A3-F1
#
_entry.id   AF-A0A354Q8A3-F1
#
_cell.length_a   1.000
_cell.length_b   1.000
_cell.length_c   1.000
_cell.angle_alpha   90.00
_cell.angle_beta   90.00
_cell.angle_gamma   90.00
#
_symmetry.space_group_name_H-M   'P 1'
#
loop_
_entity.id
_entity.type
_entity.pdbx_description
1 polymer ?
#
loop_
_entity_poly.entity_id
_entity_poly.type
_entity_poly.pdbx_seq_one_letter_code
_entity_poly.pdbx_strand_id
1 'polypeptide(L)' 'MSGKNSTPAPATDFIRNIISGDLDSGKHQHIVTRFPPEPNGHLHIGHAKSICLNFGIANEFDGKCFMRFDDT' A
#
# COMPACT_ATOMS: atom_id res chain seq x y z
N MET A 1 -35.51 -11.40 -8.33
CA MET A 1 -34.90 -10.84 -7.11
C MET A 1 -33.40 -10.97 -7.24
N SER A 2 -32.69 -9.85 -7.39
CA SER A 2 -31.25 -9.81 -7.69
C SER A 2 -30.45 -10.28 -6.48
N GLY A 3 -29.68 -11.37 -6.65
CA GLY A 3 -28.76 -11.86 -5.64
C GLY A 3 -27.67 -10.82 -5.36
N LYS A 4 -27.51 -10.43 -4.10
CA LYS A 4 -26.34 -9.68 -3.64
C LYS A 4 -25.16 -10.65 -3.65
N ASN A 5 -24.33 -10.61 -4.69
CA ASN A 5 -22.97 -11.15 -4.60
C ASN A 5 -22.20 -10.24 -3.66
N SER A 6 -22.13 -10.60 -2.38
CA SER A 6 -21.18 -10.01 -1.45
C SER A 6 -19.79 -10.41 -1.91
N THR A 7 -19.08 -9.50 -2.59
CA THR A 7 -17.64 -9.65 -2.84
C THR A 7 -16.98 -9.94 -1.50
N PRO A 8 -16.29 -11.09 -1.34
CA PRO A 8 -15.62 -11.40 -0.09
C PRO A 8 -14.64 -10.26 0.23
N ALA A 9 -14.66 -9.81 1.48
CA ALA A 9 -13.69 -8.82 1.96
C ALA A 9 -12.29 -9.33 1.60
N PRO A 10 -11.44 -8.50 0.96
CA PRO A 10 -10.11 -8.93 0.58
C PRO A 10 -9.38 -9.43 1.83
N ALA A 11 -8.71 -10.58 1.72
CA ALA A 11 -7.89 -11.09 2.81
C ALA A 11 -6.86 -10.02 3.19
N THR A 12 -6.96 -9.48 4.41
CA THR A 12 -6.04 -8.45 4.88
C THR A 12 -4.71 -9.10 5.25
N ASP A 13 -3.61 -8.64 4.64
CA ASP A 13 -2.27 -9.03 5.06
C ASP A 13 -1.88 -8.36 6.40
N PHE A 14 -0.80 -8.84 7.01
CA PHE A 14 -0.36 -8.34 8.31
C PHE A 14 -0.01 -6.84 8.29
N ILE A 15 0.39 -6.29 7.14
CA ILE A 15 0.74 -4.87 6.99
C ILE A 15 -0.51 -4.01 7.15
N ARG A 16 -1.61 -4.39 6.50
CA ARG A 16 -2.91 -3.70 6.65
C ARG A 16 -3.42 -3.75 8.09
N ASN A 17 -3.28 -4.90 8.75
CA ASN A 17 -3.70 -5.03 10.15
C ASN A 17 -2.91 -4.09 11.08
N ILE A 18 -1.60 -3.93 10.85
CA ILE A 18 -0.76 -2.97 11.60
C ILE A 18 -1.20 -1.54 11.31
N ILE A 19 -1.42 -1.20 10.04
CA ILE A 19 -1.85 0.13 9.61
C ILE A 19 -3.19 0.51 10.27
N SER A 20 -4.19 -0.37 10.21
CA SER A 20 -5.49 -0.14 10.85
C SER A 20 -5.34 0.06 12.35
N GLY A 21 -4.54 -0.76 13.04
CA GLY A 21 -4.28 -0.59 14.48
C GLY A 21 -3.59 0.74 14.82
N ASP A 22 -2.64 1.18 13.99
CA ASP A 22 -1.95 2.46 14.17
C ASP A 22 -2.88 3.67 13.92
N LEU A 23 -3.83 3.55 12.99
CA LEU A 23 -4.86 4.57 12.75
C LEU A 23 -5.91 4.59 13.87
N ASP A 24 -6.41 3.42 14.29
CA ASP A 24 -7.43 3.29 15.35
C ASP A 24 -6.90 3.78 16.70
N SER A 25 -5.62 3.54 16.99
CA SER A 25 -4.96 4.06 18.20
C SER A 25 -4.61 5.55 18.11
N GLY A 26 -4.76 6.18 16.94
CA GLY A 26 -4.39 7.57 16.69
C GLY A 26 -2.88 7.83 16.68
N LYS A 27 -2.04 6.79 16.61
CA LYS A 27 -0.57 6.91 16.52
C LYS A 27 -0.17 7.67 15.26
N HIS A 28 -0.89 7.46 14.17
CA HIS A 28 -0.76 8.21 12.93
C HIS A 28 -2.12 8.72 12.46
N GLN A 29 -2.17 9.96 11.94
CA GLN A 29 -3.42 10.55 11.42
C GLN A 29 -3.67 10.20 9.95
N HIS A 30 -2.60 9.99 9.17
CA HIS A 30 -2.67 9.71 7.75
C HIS A 30 -1.54 8.75 7.36
N ILE A 31 -1.78 7.95 6.32
CA ILE A 31 -0.80 7.00 5.79
C ILE A 31 0.04 7.64 4.70
N VAL A 32 1.36 7.49 4.82
CA VAL A 32 2.33 7.92 3.81
C VAL A 32 3.29 6.77 3.54
N THR A 33 3.26 6.23 2.32
CA THR A 33 4.16 5.18 1.84
C THR A 33 5.16 5.75 0.83
N ARG A 34 6.18 4.95 0.46
CA ARG A 34 7.07 5.27 -0.66
C ARG A 34 7.56 4.02 -1.36
N PHE A 35 7.69 4.09 -2.68
CA PHE A 35 8.44 3.12 -3.50
C PHE A 35 9.81 3.72 -3.86
N PRO A 36 10.91 3.24 -3.26
CA PRO A 36 12.22 3.86 -3.41
C PRO A 36 13.23 3.03 -4.23
N PRO A 37 13.12 2.91 -5.57
CA PRO A 37 14.12 2.18 -6.34
C PRO A 37 15.42 2.97 -6.48
N GLU A 38 16.56 2.28 -6.49
CA GLU A 38 17.83 2.85 -6.92
C GLU A 38 17.77 3.13 -8.44
N PRO A 39 18.22 4.29 -8.93
CA PRO A 39 18.16 4.64 -10.36
C PRO A 39 19.32 4.05 -11.16
N ASN A 40 19.76 2.83 -10.83
CA ASN A 40 20.92 2.16 -11.42
C ASN A 40 20.54 0.92 -12.26
N GLY A 41 19.25 0.63 -12.43
CA GLY A 41 18.77 -0.53 -13.16
C GLY A 41 17.32 -0.40 -13.63
N HIS A 42 16.90 -1.31 -14.52
CA HIS A 42 15.51 -1.38 -14.97
C HIS A 42 14.65 -2.20 -14.01
N LEU A 43 13.42 -1.77 -13.80
CA LEU A 43 12.47 -2.51 -12.98
C LEU A 43 12.09 -3.82 -13.67
N HIS A 44 12.26 -4.95 -12.98
CA HIS A 44 11.68 -6.25 -13.36
C HIS A 44 10.41 -6.57 -12.56
N ILE A 45 9.74 -7.68 -12.90
CA ILE A 45 8.45 -8.11 -12.32
C ILE A 45 8.42 -8.21 -10.78
N GLY A 46 9.57 -8.42 -10.14
CA GLY A 46 9.67 -8.44 -8.68
C GLY A 46 9.29 -7.10 -8.04
N HIS A 47 9.61 -5.99 -8.71
CA HIS A 47 9.24 -4.65 -8.26
C HIS A 47 7.74 -4.41 -8.28
N ALA A 48 7.00 -5.10 -9.16
CA ALA A 48 5.55 -4.94 -9.25
C ALA A 48 4.87 -5.23 -7.91
N LYS A 49 5.37 -6.21 -7.13
CA LYS A 49 4.84 -6.49 -5.79
C LYS A 49 5.00 -5.28 -4.86
N SER A 50 6.18 -4.66 -4.84
CA SER A 50 6.45 -3.48 -4.00
C SER A 50 5.65 -2.25 -4.46
N ILE A 51 5.51 -2.05 -5.77
CA ILE A 51 4.70 -0.98 -6.35
C ILE A 51 3.24 -1.16 -5.96
N CYS A 52 2.64 -2.31 -6.26
CA CYS A 52 1.24 -2.58 -5.95
C CYS A 52 0.96 -2.49 -4.44
N LEU A 53 1.90 -2.91 -3.60
CA LEU A 53 1.76 -2.79 -2.15
C LEU A 53 1.78 -1.32 -1.69
N ASN A 54 2.82 -0.55 -2.05
CA ASN A 54 2.99 0.81 -1.54
C ASN A 54 1.91 1.76 -2.07
N PHE A 55 1.65 1.73 -3.38
CA PHE A 55 0.61 2.57 -3.99
C PHE A 55 -0.79 2.06 -3.65
N GLY A 56 -0.99 0.74 -3.59
CA GLY A 56 -2.27 0.14 -3.21
C GLY A 56 -2.68 0.53 -1.79
N ILE A 57 -1.76 0.41 -0.81
CA ILE A 57 -2.02 0.84 0.57
C ILE A 57 -2.35 2.33 0.63
N ALA A 58 -1.58 3.19 -0.03
CA ALA A 58 -1.88 4.62 -0.02
C ALA A 58 -3.28 4.90 -0.61
N ASN A 59 -3.66 4.22 -1.68
CA ASN A 59 -5.00 4.37 -2.27
C ASN A 59 -6.13 3.83 -1.37
N GLU A 60 -5.92 2.69 -0.72
CA GLU A 60 -6.91 2.06 0.17
C GLU A 60 -7.22 2.88 1.42
N PHE A 61 -6.23 3.59 1.96
CA PHE A 61 -6.34 4.38 3.19
C PHE A 61 -6.41 5.90 2.96
N ASP A 62 -6.72 6.34 1.72
CA ASP A 62 -6.76 7.76 1.32
C ASP A 62 -5.49 8.55 1.74
N GLY A 63 -4.35 7.86 1.62
CA GLY A 63 -3.03 8.34 1.98
C GLY A 63 -2.24 8.86 0.77
N LYS A 64 -0.93 9.02 0.94
CA LYS A 64 0.01 9.43 -0.11
C LYS A 64 1.09 8.38 -0.32
N CYS A 65 1.44 8.13 -1.58
CA CYS A 65 2.63 7.33 -1.92
C CYS A 65 3.60 8.20 -2.72
N PHE A 66 4.86 8.23 -2.30
CA PHE A 66 5.92 8.92 -3.04
C PHE A 66 6.73 7.93 -3.90
N MET A 67 6.97 8.30 -5.15
CA MET A 67 8.03 7.73 -5.97
C MET A 67 9.33 8.46 -5.64
N ARG A 68 10.31 7.76 -5.07
CA ARG A 68 11.60 8.36 -4.68
C ARG A 68 12.73 7.59 -5.36
N PHE A 69 13.58 8.24 -6.12
CA PHE A 69 14.82 7.58 -6.52
C PHE A 69 15.81 7.63 -5.36
N ASP A 70 16.40 6.48 -5.01
CA ASP A 70 17.41 6.39 -3.95
C ASP A 70 18.81 6.44 -4.59
N ASP A 71 19.38 7.64 -4.68
CA ASP A 71 20.51 7.99 -5.55
C ASP A 71 21.77 8.46 -4.79
N THR A 72 22.02 7.89 -3.61
CA THR A 72 23.19 8.21 -2.75
C THR A 72 24.54 7.90 -3.39
#